data_AF-A0A8T4U0Z3-F1
#
_entry.id   AF-A0A8T4U0Z3-F1
#
_cell.length_a   1.000
_cell.length_b   1.000
_cell.length_c   1.000
_cell.angle_alpha   90.00
_cell.angle_beta   90.00
_cell.angle_gamma   90.00
#
_symmetry.space_group_name_H-M   'P 1'
#
loop_
_entity.id
_entity.type
_entity.pdbx_description
1 polymer ?
#
loop_
_entity_poly.entity_id
_entity_poly.type
_entity_poly.pdbx_seq_one_letter_code
_entity_poly.pdbx_strand_id
1 'polypeptide(L)'
;MVWWLFSKRSVHKKVDDLQLKIADSFKNLKNDMNGTVQWIEHLNSKTDTHHDKIKGLERHLNNIENAFYEFKENLSVQGTVQPFMNVHTVEPNQDIKAENWHPDRSDLFMNVHTFMNVHTVEKLTPSERNIIALLVYSKEPLSYSEISQKLGINEVTIRRHVSDIKRMGFKMNEKVSVRSRKKLFFFDERVKKEIVSKK
;
A
#
# COMPACT_ATOMS: atom_id res chain seq x y z
N MET A 1 -63.05 -43.27 31.90
CA MET A 1 -63.54 -42.03 31.25
C MET A 1 -62.71 -40.77 31.52
N VAL A 2 -61.63 -40.80 32.31
CA VAL A 2 -60.88 -39.57 32.69
C VAL A 2 -59.68 -39.28 31.76
N TRP A 3 -59.19 -40.28 31.02
CA TRP A 3 -57.99 -40.16 30.16
C TRP A 3 -58.17 -39.23 28.94
N TRP A 4 -59.40 -39.11 28.43
CA TRP A 4 -59.74 -38.24 27.29
C TRP A 4 -59.67 -36.74 27.64
N LEU A 5 -60.02 -36.37 28.88
CA LEU A 5 -59.98 -34.98 29.35
C LEU A 5 -58.54 -34.49 29.56
N PHE A 6 -57.62 -35.36 29.98
CA PHE A 6 -56.20 -35.03 30.10
C PHE A 6 -55.49 -34.93 28.74
N SER A 7 -55.89 -35.76 27.77
CA SER A 7 -55.41 -35.69 26.38
C SER A 7 -55.73 -34.33 25.73
N LYS A 8 -56.98 -33.85 25.84
CA LYS A 8 -57.39 -32.55 25.28
C LYS A 8 -56.61 -31.35 25.85
N ARG A 9 -56.33 -31.34 27.15
CA ARG A 9 -55.53 -30.28 27.80
C ARG A 9 -54.07 -30.29 27.32
N SER A 10 -53.49 -31.47 27.09
CA SER A 10 -52.12 -31.61 26.58
C SER A 10 -51.99 -31.11 25.14
N VAL A 11 -52.99 -31.39 24.29
CA VAL A 11 -53.01 -30.91 22.90
C VAL A 11 -53.13 -29.39 22.82
N HIS A 12 -54.01 -28.76 23.60
CA HIS A 12 -54.14 -27.29 23.61
C HIS A 12 -52.83 -26.60 23.99
N LYS A 13 -52.16 -27.09 25.05
CA LYS A 13 -50.85 -26.56 25.45
C LYS A 13 -49.80 -26.65 24.34
N LYS A 14 -49.80 -27.75 23.56
CA LYS A 14 -48.88 -27.91 22.43
C LYS A 14 -49.20 -26.96 21.27
N VAL A 15 -50.48 -26.70 21.02
CA VAL A 15 -50.91 -25.72 20.00
C VAL A 15 -50.51 -24.30 20.41
N ASP A 16 -50.73 -23.94 21.67
CA ASP A 16 -50.34 -22.63 22.21
C ASP A 16 -48.81 -22.43 22.17
N ASP A 17 -48.05 -23.46 22.57
CA ASP A 17 -46.58 -23.45 22.48
C ASP A 17 -46.08 -23.34 21.04
N LEU A 18 -46.76 -24.00 20.09
CA LEU A 18 -46.45 -23.87 18.66
C LEU A 18 -46.73 -22.45 18.16
N GLN A 19 -47.87 -21.85 18.55
CA GLN A 19 -48.21 -20.48 18.19
C GLN A 19 -47.20 -19.47 18.73
N LEU A 20 -46.77 -19.65 19.98
CA LEU A 20 -45.71 -18.83 20.60
C LEU A 20 -44.39 -18.96 19.84
N LYS A 21 -43.96 -20.20 19.53
CA LYS A 21 -42.72 -20.45 18.77
C LYS A 21 -42.77 -19.87 17.36
N ILE A 22 -43.93 -19.94 16.70
CA ILE A 22 -44.13 -19.31 15.39
C ILE A 22 -44.03 -17.79 15.52
N ALA A 23 -44.70 -17.19 16.51
CA ALA A 23 -44.64 -15.76 16.77
C ALA A 23 -43.21 -15.27 17.06
N ASP A 24 -42.46 -16.00 17.87
CA ASP A 24 -41.06 -15.71 18.17
C ASP A 24 -40.18 -15.85 16.92
N SER A 25 -40.42 -16.86 16.08
CA SER A 25 -39.70 -17.04 14.82
C SER A 25 -39.97 -15.88 13.85
N PHE A 26 -41.22 -15.42 13.73
CA PHE A 26 -41.55 -14.23 12.93
C PHE A 26 -40.94 -12.95 13.48
N LYS A 27 -40.88 -12.82 14.81
CA LYS A 27 -40.23 -11.68 15.47
C LYS A 27 -38.72 -11.67 15.19
N ASN A 28 -38.07 -12.82 15.25
CA ASN A 28 -36.64 -12.96 14.94
C ASN A 28 -36.38 -12.64 13.45
N LEU A 29 -37.19 -13.18 12.54
CA LEU A 29 -37.08 -12.88 11.11
C LEU A 29 -37.24 -11.38 10.83
N LYS A 30 -38.20 -10.72 11.50
CA LYS A 30 -38.40 -9.27 11.37
C LYS A 30 -37.18 -8.49 11.86
N ASN A 31 -36.56 -8.92 12.96
CA ASN A 31 -35.34 -8.30 13.47
C ASN A 31 -34.17 -8.47 12.49
N ASP A 32 -34.01 -9.66 11.90
CA ASP A 32 -32.95 -9.95 10.92
C ASP A 32 -33.14 -9.15 9.62
N MET A 33 -34.39 -9.03 9.14
CA MET A 33 -34.72 -8.16 8.01
C MET A 33 -34.37 -6.71 8.31
N ASN A 34 -34.69 -6.21 9.51
CA ASN A 34 -34.36 -4.85 9.90
C ASN A 34 -32.84 -4.63 10.00
N GLY A 35 -32.09 -5.60 10.52
CA GLY A 35 -30.63 -5.57 10.55
C GLY A 35 -30.03 -5.53 9.13
N THR A 36 -30.62 -6.27 8.19
CA THR A 36 -30.22 -6.28 6.78
C THR A 36 -30.46 -4.91 6.13
N VAL A 37 -31.61 -4.27 6.39
CA VAL A 37 -31.92 -2.92 5.92
C VAL A 37 -30.90 -1.90 6.45
N GLN A 38 -30.60 -1.94 7.75
CA GLN A 38 -29.59 -1.06 8.36
C GLN A 38 -28.20 -1.26 7.76
N TRP A 39 -27.82 -2.50 7.45
CA TRP A 39 -26.56 -2.80 6.75
C TRP A 39 -26.53 -2.23 5.33
N ILE A 40 -27.63 -2.35 4.58
CA ILE A 40 -27.76 -1.79 3.23
C ILE A 40 -27.67 -0.26 3.29
N GLU A 41 -28.35 0.38 4.23
CA GLU A 41 -28.30 1.84 4.44
C GLU A 41 -26.89 2.32 4.82
N HIS A 42 -26.20 1.57 5.71
CA HIS A 42 -24.82 1.87 6.08
C HIS A 42 -23.85 1.73 4.89
N LEU A 43 -24.06 0.73 4.03
CA LEU A 43 -23.26 0.54 2.83
C LEU A 43 -23.51 1.65 1.80
N ASN A 44 -24.77 2.03 1.61
CA ASN A 44 -25.14 3.07 0.66
C ASN A 44 -24.59 4.45 1.09
N SER A 45 -24.78 4.82 2.35
CA SER A 45 -24.21 6.08 2.90
C SER A 45 -22.68 6.15 2.79
N LYS A 46 -21.96 5.03 3.00
CA LYS A 46 -20.50 4.99 2.75
C LYS A 46 -20.14 5.19 1.29
N THR A 47 -20.93 4.64 0.38
CA THR A 47 -20.72 4.79 -1.07
C THR A 47 -20.88 6.25 -1.50
N ASP A 48 -21.93 6.93 -1.01
CA ASP A 48 -22.14 8.36 -1.26
C ASP A 48 -20.98 9.20 -0.71
N THR A 49 -20.54 8.91 0.52
CA THR A 49 -19.41 9.61 1.14
C THR A 49 -18.11 9.44 0.35
N HIS A 50 -17.89 8.27 -0.26
CA HIS A 50 -16.73 8.03 -1.12
C HIS A 50 -16.85 8.77 -2.46
N HIS A 51 -18.04 8.80 -3.05
CA HIS A 51 -18.30 9.54 -4.27
C HIS A 51 -18.05 11.05 -4.09
N ASP A 52 -18.48 11.62 -2.97
CA ASP A 52 -18.23 13.04 -2.64
C ASP A 52 -16.75 13.35 -2.45
N LYS A 53 -16.00 12.43 -1.82
CA LYS A 53 -14.54 12.56 -1.69
C LYS A 53 -13.83 12.52 -3.04
N ILE A 54 -14.26 11.63 -3.94
CA ILE A 54 -13.72 11.54 -5.31
C ILE A 54 -14.00 12.83 -6.07
N LYS A 55 -15.24 13.34 -6.05
CA LYS A 55 -15.59 14.64 -6.64
C LYS A 55 -14.82 15.82 -6.04
N GLY A 56 -14.48 15.73 -4.75
CA GLY A 56 -13.62 16.72 -4.08
C GLY A 56 -12.18 16.69 -4.61
N LEU A 57 -11.61 15.49 -4.78
CA LEU A 57 -10.28 15.30 -5.36
C LEU A 57 -10.21 15.76 -6.82
N GLU A 58 -11.22 15.44 -7.63
CA GLU A 58 -11.31 15.92 -9.02
C GLU A 58 -11.31 17.45 -9.08
N ARG A 59 -12.09 18.12 -8.22
CA ARG A 59 -12.07 19.58 -8.11
C ARG A 59 -10.69 20.13 -7.72
N HIS A 60 -10.01 19.48 -6.77
CA HIS A 60 -8.67 19.89 -6.37
C HIS A 60 -7.65 19.72 -7.50
N LEU A 61 -7.72 18.63 -8.26
CA LEU A 61 -6.86 18.41 -9.41
C LEU A 61 -7.10 19.45 -10.50
N ASN A 62 -8.36 19.73 -10.83
CA ASN A 62 -8.70 20.77 -11.80
C ASN A 62 -8.19 22.17 -11.36
N ASN A 63 -8.26 22.47 -10.07
CA ASN A 63 -7.71 23.73 -9.55
C ASN A 63 -6.18 23.81 -9.68
N ILE A 64 -5.47 22.70 -9.43
CA ILE A 64 -4.01 22.62 -9.61
C ILE A 64 -3.65 22.75 -11.09
N GLU A 65 -4.40 22.09 -11.97
CA GLU A 65 -4.23 22.14 -13.41
C GLU A 65 -4.44 23.57 -13.93
N ASN A 66 -5.49 24.25 -13.50
CA ASN A 66 -5.73 25.66 -13.84
C ASN A 66 -4.60 26.56 -13.33
N ALA A 67 -4.15 26.38 -12.08
CA ALA A 67 -3.02 27.13 -11.54
C ALA A 67 -1.71 26.89 -12.33
N PHE A 68 -1.52 25.66 -12.84
CA PHE A 68 -0.37 25.33 -13.69
C PHE A 68 -0.47 26.01 -15.07
N TYR A 69 -1.66 26.07 -15.67
CA TYR A 69 -1.89 26.81 -16.90
C TYR A 69 -1.65 28.31 -16.72
N GLU A 70 -2.18 28.92 -15.65
CA GLU A 70 -1.93 30.32 -15.31
C GLU A 70 -0.43 30.59 -15.09
N PHE A 71 0.28 29.69 -14.38
CA PHE A 71 1.73 29.79 -14.19
C PHE A 71 2.50 29.73 -15.52
N LYS A 72 2.12 28.82 -16.43
CA LYS A 72 2.72 28.68 -17.76
C LYS A 72 2.48 29.93 -18.63
N GLU A 73 1.29 30.50 -18.59
CA GLU A 73 0.97 31.73 -19.32
C GLU A 73 1.76 32.93 -18.77
N ASN A 74 1.87 33.05 -17.45
CA ASN A 74 2.66 34.11 -16.81
C ASN A 74 4.17 34.00 -17.12
N LEU A 75 4.72 32.79 -17.24
CA LEU A 75 6.10 32.58 -17.71
C LEU A 75 6.30 32.93 -19.19
N SER A 76 5.26 32.79 -20.02
CA SER A 76 5.35 33.13 -21.45
C SER A 76 5.33 34.64 -21.72
N VAL A 77 4.80 35.43 -20.78
CA VAL A 77 4.76 36.91 -20.87
C VAL A 77 6.09 37.56 -20.44
N GLN A 78 6.96 36.84 -19.73
CA GLN A 78 8.19 37.39 -19.15
C GLN A 78 9.46 36.69 -19.69
N GLY A 79 9.71 36.86 -20.98
CA GLY A 79 11.06 36.83 -21.58
C GLY A 79 11.85 35.50 -21.60
N THR A 80 12.05 34.98 -22.81
CA THR A 80 13.23 34.19 -23.24
C THR A 80 13.80 33.18 -22.24
N VAL A 81 13.28 31.95 -22.24
CA VAL A 81 14.05 30.78 -21.83
C VAL A 81 13.97 29.74 -22.95
N GLN A 82 15.12 29.47 -23.55
CA GLN A 82 15.28 28.44 -24.57
C GLN A 82 14.85 27.07 -24.01
N PRO A 83 14.15 26.24 -24.80
CA PRO A 83 13.83 24.88 -24.39
C PRO A 83 15.11 24.01 -24.43
N PHE A 84 15.67 23.71 -23.26
CA PHE A 84 16.60 22.58 -23.11
C PHE A 84 15.82 21.26 -23.21
N MET A 85 15.55 20.81 -24.43
CA MET A 85 15.22 19.42 -24.72
C MET A 85 16.14 18.91 -25.83
N ASN A 86 17.38 18.60 -25.47
CA ASN A 86 18.18 17.63 -26.23
C ASN A 86 18.02 16.29 -25.51
N VAL A 87 16.95 15.57 -25.86
CA VAL A 87 16.88 14.13 -25.67
C VAL A 87 17.90 13.53 -26.63
N HIS A 88 19.07 13.16 -26.12
CA HIS A 88 20.00 12.33 -26.88
C HIS A 88 19.38 10.94 -27.02
N THR A 89 18.73 10.71 -28.15
CA THR A 89 18.43 9.37 -28.67
C THR A 89 19.78 8.72 -28.99
N VAL A 90 20.26 7.85 -28.12
CA VAL A 90 21.42 6.99 -28.41
C VAL A 90 20.86 5.71 -29.06
N GLU A 91 21.21 5.52 -30.34
CA GLU A 91 20.96 4.31 -31.11
C GLU A 91 21.52 3.06 -30.40
N PRO A 92 20.86 1.90 -30.51
CA PRO A 92 21.41 0.64 -30.03
C PRO A 92 22.43 0.11 -31.04
N ASN A 93 23.72 0.32 -30.78
CA ASN A 93 24.76 -0.40 -31.53
C ASN A 93 24.71 -1.89 -31.17
N GLN A 94 24.51 -2.68 -32.21
CA GLN A 94 24.65 -4.13 -32.25
C GLN A 94 26.11 -4.55 -32.03
N ASP A 95 26.26 -5.86 -31.79
CA ASP A 95 27.49 -6.66 -31.87
C ASP A 95 28.41 -6.69 -30.65
N ILE A 96 28.15 -7.66 -29.75
CA ILE A 96 29.23 -8.51 -29.25
C ILE A 96 28.80 -9.98 -29.35
N LYS A 97 29.63 -10.72 -30.08
CA LYS A 97 29.52 -12.10 -30.51
C LYS A 97 29.51 -13.07 -29.33
N ALA A 98 28.69 -14.11 -29.46
CA ALA A 98 28.83 -15.35 -28.72
C ALA A 98 30.14 -16.03 -29.13
N GLU A 99 31.03 -16.28 -28.18
CA GLU A 99 32.12 -17.22 -28.36
C GLU A 99 32.29 -18.05 -27.08
N ASN A 100 32.54 -19.34 -27.30
CA ASN A 100 32.41 -20.43 -26.36
C ASN A 100 33.54 -20.44 -25.31
N TRP A 101 33.21 -20.74 -24.04
CA TRP A 101 34.18 -21.35 -23.13
C TRP A 101 33.54 -22.31 -22.12
N HIS A 102 34.19 -23.46 -21.96
CA HIS A 102 33.77 -24.65 -21.22
C HIS A 102 33.79 -24.48 -19.68
N PRO A 103 33.14 -25.38 -18.91
CA PRO A 103 33.05 -25.26 -17.47
C PRO A 103 34.29 -25.89 -16.82
N ASP A 104 35.27 -25.08 -16.46
CA ASP A 104 36.36 -25.54 -15.59
C ASP A 104 36.15 -25.08 -14.15
N ARG A 105 36.16 -26.06 -13.26
CA ARG A 105 35.89 -25.92 -11.83
C ARG A 105 37.21 -25.60 -11.13
N SER A 106 37.56 -24.34 -11.00
CA SER A 106 38.46 -23.89 -9.93
C SER A 106 38.70 -22.40 -10.09
N ASP A 107 37.79 -21.59 -9.57
CA ASP A 107 38.11 -20.21 -9.23
C ASP A 107 37.28 -19.80 -8.00
N LEU A 108 37.82 -20.26 -6.87
CA LEU A 108 37.72 -19.63 -5.57
C LEU A 108 38.20 -18.18 -5.68
N PHE A 109 37.37 -17.30 -6.22
CA PHE A 109 37.50 -15.87 -5.98
C PHE A 109 36.22 -15.41 -5.31
N MET A 110 36.40 -14.89 -4.10
CA MET A 110 35.37 -14.20 -3.36
C MET A 110 34.64 -13.26 -4.33
N ASN A 111 33.36 -13.51 -4.56
CA ASN A 111 32.47 -12.48 -5.07
C ASN A 111 32.52 -11.36 -4.04
N VAL A 112 33.39 -10.37 -4.30
CA VAL A 112 33.32 -9.04 -3.73
C VAL A 112 31.88 -8.62 -3.95
N HIS A 113 31.10 -8.69 -2.86
CA HIS A 113 29.70 -8.33 -2.88
C HIS A 113 29.59 -6.95 -3.51
N THR A 114 29.15 -6.84 -4.75
CA THR A 114 28.69 -5.58 -5.31
C THR A 114 27.46 -5.21 -4.49
N PHE A 115 27.66 -4.33 -3.51
CA PHE A 115 26.71 -4.05 -2.43
C PHE A 115 25.37 -3.46 -2.91
N MET A 116 25.30 -3.01 -4.16
CA MET A 116 24.08 -2.63 -4.88
C MET A 116 24.27 -2.94 -6.36
N ASN A 117 23.44 -3.83 -6.92
CA ASN A 117 23.35 -3.97 -8.38
C ASN A 117 22.78 -2.67 -8.95
N VAL A 118 23.58 -1.91 -9.70
CA VAL A 118 23.25 -0.54 -10.16
C VAL A 118 21.94 -0.50 -10.96
N HIS A 119 21.59 -1.58 -11.65
CA HIS A 119 20.34 -1.74 -12.40
C HIS A 119 19.07 -1.93 -11.56
N THR A 120 19.16 -1.97 -10.23
CA THR A 120 17.98 -2.16 -9.34
C THR A 120 17.36 -0.86 -8.88
N VAL A 121 18.11 0.25 -8.86
CA VAL A 121 17.57 1.56 -8.41
C VAL A 121 16.54 2.10 -9.41
N GLU A 122 16.78 1.90 -10.70
CA GLU A 122 15.87 2.34 -11.76
C GLU A 122 14.53 1.60 -11.74
N LYS A 123 14.52 0.35 -11.24
CA LYS A 123 13.33 -0.50 -11.15
C LYS A 123 12.42 -0.14 -9.96
N LEU A 124 12.89 0.69 -9.03
CA LEU A 124 12.09 1.13 -7.89
C LEU A 124 11.00 2.09 -8.34
N THR A 125 9.80 1.90 -7.79
CA THR A 125 8.70 2.86 -7.91
C THR A 125 9.03 4.17 -7.19
N PRO A 126 8.38 5.30 -7.54
CA PRO A 126 8.60 6.58 -6.87
C PRO A 126 8.41 6.50 -5.34
N SER A 127 7.42 5.74 -4.87
CA SER A 127 7.16 5.54 -3.44
C SER A 127 8.30 4.79 -2.73
N GLU A 128 8.86 3.76 -3.37
CA GLU A 128 9.98 3.01 -2.82
C GLU A 128 11.26 3.85 -2.77
N ARG A 129 11.49 4.66 -3.81
CA ARG A 129 12.59 5.65 -3.84
C ARG A 129 12.45 6.65 -2.69
N ASN A 130 11.24 7.13 -2.40
CA ASN A 130 10.99 8.03 -1.29
C ASN A 130 11.29 7.39 0.07
N ILE A 131 10.95 6.10 0.26
CA ILE A 131 11.29 5.35 1.47
C ILE A 131 12.82 5.24 1.63
N ILE A 132 13.52 4.89 0.56
CA ILE A 132 14.99 4.78 0.59
C ILE A 132 15.61 6.14 0.90
N ALA A 133 15.19 7.21 0.19
CA ALA A 133 15.66 8.56 0.42
C ALA A 133 15.45 8.98 1.88
N LEU A 134 14.25 8.73 2.43
CA LEU A 134 13.95 9.02 3.82
C LEU A 134 14.91 8.31 4.78
N LEU A 135 15.15 7.01 4.57
CA LEU A 135 16.06 6.23 5.42
C LEU A 135 17.53 6.65 5.28
N VAL A 136 17.95 7.08 4.08
CA VAL A 136 19.31 7.59 3.84
C VAL A 136 19.53 8.92 4.56
N TYR A 137 18.57 9.85 4.47
CA TYR A 137 18.66 11.15 5.13
C TYR A 137 18.30 11.12 6.62
N SER A 138 17.68 10.03 7.09
CA SER A 138 17.42 9.85 8.52
C SER A 138 18.70 9.61 9.30
N LYS A 139 18.89 10.38 10.38
CA LYS A 139 19.97 10.16 11.35
C LYS A 139 19.69 8.97 12.27
N GLU A 140 18.42 8.68 12.50
CA GLU A 140 17.95 7.67 13.45
C GLU A 140 17.19 6.54 12.72
N PRO A 141 17.23 5.30 13.24
CA PRO A 141 16.42 4.21 12.71
C PRO A 141 14.93 4.48 12.86
N LEU A 142 14.16 4.25 11.80
CA LEU A 142 12.73 4.55 11.77
C LEU A 142 11.87 3.28 11.80
N SER A 143 10.78 3.33 12.55
CA SER A 143 9.73 2.31 12.52
C SER A 143 8.81 2.47 11.32
N TYR A 144 8.04 1.42 11.02
CA TYR A 144 7.00 1.49 9.98
C TYR A 144 6.01 2.65 10.18
N SER A 145 5.60 2.87 11.42
CA SER A 145 4.67 3.95 11.79
C SER A 145 5.28 5.34 11.57
N GLU A 146 6.57 5.53 11.89
CA GLU A 146 7.25 6.82 11.66
C GLU A 146 7.48 7.08 10.17
N ILE A 147 7.83 6.05 9.39
CA ILE A 147 7.95 6.14 7.93
C ILE A 147 6.57 6.51 7.33
N SER A 148 5.51 5.86 7.80
CA SER A 148 4.13 6.13 7.40
C SER A 148 3.74 7.58 7.66
N GLN A 149 4.01 8.11 8.87
CA GLN A 149 3.72 9.50 9.22
C GLN A 149 4.51 10.50 8.38
N LYS A 150 5.80 10.25 8.13
CA LYS A 150 6.65 11.18 7.36
C LYS A 150 6.31 11.23 5.88
N LEU A 151 5.87 10.12 5.30
CA LEU A 151 5.53 10.05 3.88
C LEU A 151 4.04 10.24 3.58
N GLY A 152 3.18 10.22 4.61
CA GLY A 152 1.72 10.26 4.43
C GLY A 152 1.15 9.00 3.76
N ILE A 153 1.84 7.86 3.85
CA ILE A 153 1.45 6.59 3.23
C ILE A 153 1.02 5.62 4.33
N ASN A 154 0.01 4.78 4.08
CA ASN A 154 -0.47 3.77 5.03
C ASN A 154 0.66 2.80 5.46
N GLU A 155 0.75 2.48 6.76
CA GLU A 155 1.72 1.55 7.34
C GLU A 155 1.76 0.17 6.66
N VAL A 156 0.61 -0.36 6.23
CA VAL A 156 0.53 -1.65 5.50
C VAL A 156 1.25 -1.55 4.16
N THR A 157 1.04 -0.44 3.45
CA THR A 157 1.69 -0.16 2.17
C THR A 157 3.19 0.05 2.35
N ILE A 158 3.61 0.75 3.40
CA ILE A 158 5.03 0.87 3.75
C ILE A 158 5.65 -0.51 4.02
N ARG A 159 4.98 -1.39 4.76
CA ARG A 159 5.49 -2.75 5.01
C ARG A 159 5.70 -3.52 3.71
N ARG A 160 4.76 -3.41 2.77
CA ARG A 160 4.88 -4.02 1.44
C ARG A 160 6.08 -3.45 0.69
N HIS A 161 6.18 -2.13 0.57
CA HIS A 161 7.29 -1.48 -0.13
C HIS A 161 8.65 -1.80 0.50
N VAL A 162 8.75 -1.85 1.83
CA VAL A 162 9.99 -2.25 2.52
C VAL A 162 10.37 -3.70 2.18
N SER A 163 9.39 -4.61 2.08
CA SER A 163 9.63 -5.98 1.63
C SER A 163 10.10 -6.01 0.18
N ASP A 164 9.45 -5.24 -0.70
CA ASP A 164 9.77 -5.20 -2.13
C ASP A 164 11.18 -4.63 -2.36
N ILE A 165 11.55 -3.55 -1.65
CA ILE A 165 12.90 -2.98 -1.62
C ILE A 165 13.94 -4.03 -1.21
N LYS A 166 13.67 -4.84 -0.18
CA LYS A 166 14.59 -5.92 0.24
C LYS A 166 14.73 -7.01 -0.81
N ARG A 167 13.62 -7.40 -1.46
CA ARG A 167 13.63 -8.38 -2.55
C ARG A 167 14.41 -7.89 -3.76
N MET A 168 14.41 -6.58 -4.00
CA MET A 168 15.23 -5.95 -5.04
C MET A 168 16.73 -5.89 -4.70
N GLY A 169 17.14 -6.35 -3.52
CA GLY A 169 18.56 -6.49 -3.15
C GLY A 169 19.13 -5.33 -2.34
N PHE A 170 18.30 -4.37 -1.91
CA PHE A 170 18.76 -3.31 -1.02
C PHE A 170 18.99 -3.87 0.39
N LYS A 171 20.25 -3.84 0.84
CA LYS A 171 20.63 -4.27 2.19
C LYS A 171 20.20 -3.24 3.24
N MET A 172 18.97 -3.38 3.71
CA MET A 172 18.39 -2.60 4.80
C MET A 172 18.52 -3.36 6.11
N ASN A 173 19.10 -2.72 7.13
CA ASN A 173 19.28 -3.33 8.44
C ASN A 173 18.04 -3.16 9.30
N GLU A 174 17.77 -4.17 10.13
CA GLU A 174 16.68 -4.19 11.10
C GLU A 174 17.22 -4.17 12.52
N LYS A 175 16.61 -3.37 13.39
CA LYS A 175 16.78 -3.41 14.84
C LYS A 175 15.44 -3.51 15.51
N VAL A 176 15.40 -4.07 16.71
CA VAL A 176 14.21 -4.02 17.56
C VAL A 176 14.43 -2.96 18.62
N SER A 177 13.51 -2.02 18.74
CA SER A 177 13.55 -1.01 19.80
C SER A 177 13.37 -1.69 21.16
N VAL A 178 14.32 -1.47 22.08
CA VAL A 178 14.24 -2.02 23.45
C VAL A 178 12.99 -1.49 24.17
N ARG A 179 12.65 -0.21 23.94
CA ARG A 179 11.54 0.47 24.64
C ARG A 179 10.17 0.11 24.07
N SER A 180 10.03 0.05 22.75
CA SER A 180 8.71 -0.13 22.11
C SER A 180 8.48 -1.54 21.55
N ARG A 181 9.53 -2.38 21.50
CA ARG A 181 9.54 -3.68 20.81
C ARG A 181 9.16 -3.60 19.32
N LYS A 182 9.17 -2.40 18.74
CA LYS A 182 8.89 -2.18 17.32
C LYS A 182 10.15 -2.44 16.49
N LYS A 183 9.94 -2.93 15.27
CA LYS A 183 11.01 -3.04 14.26
C LYS A 183 11.38 -1.65 13.75
N LEU A 184 12.68 -1.39 13.69
CA LEU A 184 13.30 -0.16 13.20
C LEU A 184 14.20 -0.49 12.01
N PHE A 185 14.20 0.37 11.01
CA PHE A 185 14.93 0.21 9.76
C PHE A 185 15.95 1.33 9.60
N PHE A 186 17.14 0.99 9.11
CA PHE A 186 18.19 1.95 8.82
C PHE A 186 19.16 1.40 7.77
N PHE A 187 19.90 2.28 7.12
CA PHE A 187 21.05 1.93 6.28
C PHE A 187 22.35 2.18 7.03
N ASP A 188 23.34 1.32 6.82
CA ASP A 188 24.70 1.58 7.31
C ASP A 188 25.30 2.79 6.61
N GLU A 189 26.20 3.49 7.30
CA GLU A 189 26.85 4.69 6.77
C GLU A 189 27.63 4.42 5.46
N ARG A 190 28.14 3.19 5.27
CA ARG A 190 28.77 2.78 4.01
C ARG A 190 27.77 2.81 2.86
N VAL A 191 26.59 2.23 3.07
CA VAL A 191 25.50 2.15 2.08
C VAL A 191 24.94 3.54 1.79
N LYS A 192 24.77 4.38 2.83
CA LYS A 192 24.32 5.77 2.65
C LYS A 192 25.27 6.56 1.73
N LYS A 193 26.59 6.44 1.93
CA LYS A 193 27.59 7.12 1.11
C LYS A 193 27.54 6.68 -0.35
N GLU A 194 27.39 5.38 -0.62
CA GLU A 194 27.28 4.85 -1.98
C GLU A 194 26.00 5.31 -2.70
N ILE A 195 24.88 5.43 -1.99
CA ILE A 195 23.62 5.94 -2.56
C ILE A 195 23.75 7.43 -2.91
N VAL A 196 24.39 8.22 -2.03
CA VAL A 196 24.54 9.67 -2.23
C VAL A 196 25.61 9.98 -3.29
N SER A 197 26.69 9.21 -3.38
CA SER A 197 27.78 9.45 -4.33
C SER A 197 27.42 9.07 -5.77
N LYS A 198 26.32 8.35 -5.99
CA LYS A 198 25.83 7.93 -7.32
C LYS A 198 24.74 8.86 -7.86
N LYS A 199 24.56 10.03 -7.25
CA LYS A 199 23.70 11.10 -7.73
C LYS A 199 24.42 11.92 -8.78
#